data_AF-A0A1G4I4P1-F1
#
_entry.id   AF-A0A1G4I4P1-F1
#
_cell.length_a   1.000
_cell.length_b   1.000
_cell.length_c   1.000
_cell.angle_alpha   90.00
_cell.angle_beta   90.00
_cell.angle_gamma   90.00
#
_symmetry.space_group_name_H-M   'P 1'
#
loop_
_entity.id
_entity.type
_entity.pdbx_description
1 polymer ?
#
loop_
_entity_poly.entity_id
_entity_poly.type
_entity_poly.pdbx_seq_one_letter_code
_entity_poly.pdbx_strand_id
1 'polypeptide(L)'
;MCSGPRGNSKECSGAFTGAEIASQATITTQWADLKASCALHTDNIITAQEITAALEAWNARLTLEGDASDNKVRLGKSSDKTCTGSAGKTCIDCTNFFKKASPTALDKLPWYNKMRQAAVAIEKRALQQAQESLYATSIEAYQAAVLGKLVPPQSKAQAQAEQKGTGNSQKQQAICTAHKNNKKACTDANCIWEGGESGKGECEIYKNQFQSS
;
A
#
# COMPACT_ATOMS: atom_id res chain seq x y z
N MET A 1 5.07 -4.55 22.09
CA MET A 1 3.63 -4.17 22.08
C MET A 1 2.74 -5.23 22.72
N CYS A 2 2.87 -6.51 22.39
CA CYS A 2 2.01 -7.56 22.96
C CYS A 2 2.64 -8.38 24.08
N SER A 3 3.95 -8.23 24.28
CA SER A 3 4.77 -8.99 25.21
C SER A 3 5.86 -8.09 25.79
N GLY A 4 6.37 -8.47 26.96
CA GLY A 4 7.47 -7.78 27.61
C GLY A 4 7.73 -8.28 29.04
N PRO A 5 8.89 -7.92 29.63
CA PRO A 5 9.26 -8.36 30.97
C PRO A 5 8.24 -7.82 31.99
N ARG A 6 7.65 -8.71 32.79
CA ARG A 6 6.67 -8.37 33.84
C ARG A 6 5.40 -7.68 33.32
N GLY A 7 5.11 -7.79 32.02
CA GLY A 7 3.88 -7.26 31.43
C GLY A 7 2.69 -8.17 31.71
N ASN A 8 1.56 -7.60 32.12
CA ASN A 8 0.29 -8.32 32.23
C ASN A 8 -0.02 -8.95 30.85
N SER A 9 -0.20 -10.25 30.81
CA SER A 9 -0.17 -11.09 29.60
C SER A 9 -1.27 -10.82 28.57
N LYS A 10 -2.11 -9.79 28.76
CA LYS A 10 -3.38 -9.55 28.02
C LYS A 10 -3.48 -8.18 27.32
N GLU A 11 -2.39 -7.43 27.22
CA GLU A 11 -2.43 -6.05 26.67
C GLU A 11 -2.80 -5.97 25.17
N CYS A 12 -2.62 -7.05 24.38
CA CYS A 12 -3.05 -7.09 22.98
C CYS A 12 -4.39 -7.79 22.75
N SER A 13 -4.73 -8.81 23.55
CA SER A 13 -6.07 -9.40 23.58
C SER A 13 -6.26 -10.24 24.85
N GLY A 14 -7.51 -10.46 25.25
CA GLY A 14 -7.82 -11.43 26.31
C GLY A 14 -7.47 -12.88 25.93
N ALA A 15 -7.46 -13.18 24.63
CA ALA A 15 -7.17 -14.51 24.09
C ALA A 15 -5.68 -14.84 24.00
N PHE A 16 -4.81 -13.82 23.89
CA PHE A 16 -3.37 -14.00 23.87
C PHE A 16 -2.83 -13.99 25.29
N THR A 17 -1.93 -14.91 25.65
CA THR A 17 -1.17 -14.85 26.91
C THR A 17 0.28 -14.56 26.56
N GLY A 18 0.66 -13.29 26.59
CA GLY A 18 2.03 -12.88 26.34
C GLY A 18 3.01 -13.42 27.39
N ALA A 19 4.23 -13.74 26.96
CA ALA A 19 5.37 -14.07 27.83
C ALA A 19 6.52 -13.08 27.62
N GLU A 20 7.53 -13.16 28.49
CA GLU A 20 8.75 -12.38 28.35
C GLU A 20 9.50 -12.75 27.05
N ILE A 21 9.93 -11.73 26.31
CA ILE A 21 10.82 -11.91 25.17
C ILE A 21 12.26 -11.81 25.68
N ALA A 22 12.87 -12.95 25.99
CA ALA A 22 14.27 -13.03 26.43
C ALA A 22 15.22 -13.58 25.35
N SER A 23 14.66 -14.20 24.29
CA SER A 23 15.42 -14.86 23.24
C SER A 23 14.64 -14.95 21.92
N GLN A 24 15.34 -15.28 20.83
CA GLN A 24 14.72 -15.55 19.54
C GLN A 24 13.72 -16.72 19.59
N ALA A 25 13.97 -17.74 20.41
CA ALA A 25 13.06 -18.87 20.57
C ALA A 25 11.71 -18.44 21.20
N THR A 26 11.77 -17.58 22.21
CA THR A 26 10.57 -16.96 22.79
C THR A 26 9.84 -16.07 21.79
N ILE A 27 10.56 -15.33 20.93
CA ILE A 27 9.92 -14.53 19.86
C ILE A 27 9.11 -15.44 18.92
N THR A 28 9.72 -16.52 18.43
CA THR A 28 9.07 -17.43 17.47
C THR A 28 7.81 -18.04 18.05
N THR A 29 7.87 -18.51 19.31
CA THR A 29 6.72 -19.11 20.00
C THR A 29 5.61 -18.08 20.23
N GLN A 30 5.95 -16.94 20.82
CA GLN A 30 5.01 -15.87 21.11
C GLN A 30 4.37 -15.28 19.86
N TRP A 31 5.10 -15.25 18.74
CA TRP A 31 4.55 -14.81 17.47
C TRP A 31 3.51 -15.79 16.92
N ALA A 32 3.73 -17.10 17.05
CA ALA A 32 2.75 -18.10 16.64
C ALA A 32 1.47 -17.99 17.46
N ASP A 33 1.60 -17.89 18.79
CA ASP A 33 0.47 -17.75 19.71
C ASP A 33 -0.30 -16.45 19.48
N LEU A 34 0.41 -15.34 19.25
CA LEU A 34 -0.21 -14.06 18.94
C LEU A 34 -1.03 -14.13 17.66
N LYS A 35 -0.48 -14.72 16.60
CA LYS A 35 -1.22 -14.92 15.34
C LYS A 35 -2.46 -15.79 15.54
N ALA A 36 -2.35 -16.86 16.33
CA ALA A 36 -3.48 -17.74 16.63
C ALA A 36 -4.59 -17.03 17.41
N SER A 37 -4.26 -15.97 18.16
CA SER A 37 -5.25 -15.14 18.85
C SER A 37 -6.05 -14.19 17.94
N CYS A 38 -5.66 -14.06 16.67
CA CYS A 38 -6.32 -13.21 15.69
C CYS A 38 -7.13 -14.04 14.70
N ALA A 39 -8.36 -13.61 14.39
CA ALA A 39 -9.08 -14.13 13.24
C ALA A 39 -8.36 -13.66 11.97
N LEU A 40 -7.71 -14.58 11.26
CA LEU A 40 -7.10 -14.29 9.96
C LEU A 40 -8.15 -14.48 8.87
N HIS A 41 -8.40 -13.42 8.09
CA HIS A 41 -9.14 -13.54 6.84
C HIS A 41 -8.24 -14.24 5.82
N THR A 42 -8.40 -15.55 5.67
CA THR A 42 -7.57 -16.38 4.77
C THR A 42 -8.19 -16.55 3.38
N ASP A 43 -9.46 -16.19 3.22
CA ASP A 43 -10.23 -16.45 2.01
C ASP A 43 -10.26 -15.27 1.01
N ASN A 44 -9.73 -14.10 1.39
CA ASN A 44 -9.78 -12.92 0.52
C ASN A 44 -8.52 -12.78 -0.33
N ILE A 45 -8.74 -12.56 -1.64
CA ILE A 45 -7.72 -12.00 -2.52
C ILE A 45 -7.39 -10.61 -1.99
N ILE A 46 -6.17 -10.43 -1.47
CA ILE A 46 -5.71 -9.12 -1.00
C ILE A 46 -5.64 -8.14 -2.18
N THR A 47 -6.34 -7.03 -2.05
CA THR A 47 -6.37 -5.93 -3.01
C THR A 47 -5.41 -4.81 -2.62
N ALA A 48 -5.03 -3.97 -3.58
CA ALA A 48 -4.24 -2.77 -3.31
C ALA A 48 -4.96 -1.78 -2.36
N GLN A 49 -6.29 -1.71 -2.46
CA GLN A 49 -7.13 -0.89 -1.59
C GLN A 49 -7.06 -1.37 -0.14
N GLU A 50 -7.15 -2.68 0.11
CA GLU A 50 -7.06 -3.23 1.47
C GLU A 50 -5.69 -2.97 2.10
N ILE A 51 -4.61 -3.12 1.33
CA ILE A 51 -3.25 -2.79 1.81
C ILE A 51 -3.16 -1.30 2.16
N THR A 52 -3.67 -0.41 1.31
CA THR A 52 -3.64 1.04 1.53
C THR A 52 -4.45 1.41 2.78
N ALA A 53 -5.66 0.88 2.91
CA ALA A 53 -6.51 1.09 4.08
C ALA A 53 -5.86 0.56 5.37
N ALA A 54 -5.15 -0.57 5.32
CA ALA A 54 -4.43 -1.10 6.47
C ALA A 54 -3.25 -0.18 6.90
N LEU A 55 -2.53 0.40 5.94
CA LEU A 55 -1.44 1.35 6.22
C LEU A 55 -1.98 2.68 6.81
N GLU A 56 -3.12 3.16 6.31
CA GLU A 56 -3.81 4.32 6.86
C GLU A 56 -4.34 4.06 8.28
N ALA A 57 -4.97 2.91 8.50
CA ALA A 57 -5.43 2.50 9.82
C ALA A 57 -4.27 2.33 10.81
N TRP A 58 -3.12 1.84 10.36
CA TRP A 58 -1.91 1.82 11.16
C TRP A 58 -1.44 3.23 11.54
N ASN A 59 -1.34 4.13 10.57
CA ASN A 59 -0.95 5.54 10.81
C ASN A 59 -1.92 6.21 11.80
N ALA A 60 -3.23 6.00 11.65
CA ALA A 60 -4.26 6.57 12.52
C ALA A 60 -4.19 6.05 13.97
N ARG A 61 -3.57 4.88 14.21
CA ARG A 61 -3.37 4.33 15.56
C ARG A 61 -2.10 4.84 16.25
N LEU A 62 -1.25 5.60 15.55
CA LEU A 62 -0.10 6.23 16.17
C LEU A 62 -0.57 7.30 17.16
N THR A 63 -0.03 7.25 18.37
CA THR A 63 -0.19 8.32 19.35
C THR A 63 0.94 9.31 19.15
N LEU A 64 0.59 10.58 18.93
CA LEU A 64 1.52 11.69 18.86
C LEU A 64 1.38 12.50 20.16
N GLU A 65 2.50 12.67 20.86
CA GLU A 65 2.58 13.45 22.09
C GLU A 65 3.73 14.45 21.99
N GLY A 66 3.54 15.65 22.51
CA GLY A 66 4.64 16.62 22.60
C GLY A 66 5.72 16.15 23.58
N ASP A 67 6.98 16.31 23.18
CA ASP A 67 8.16 16.16 24.03
C ASP A 67 9.13 17.32 23.74
N ALA A 68 9.93 17.71 24.73
CA ALA A 68 10.61 19.00 24.84
C ALA A 68 10.86 19.77 23.51
N SER A 69 11.56 19.15 22.55
CA SER A 69 11.90 19.73 21.24
C SER A 69 11.35 18.97 20.02
N ASP A 70 10.81 17.76 20.19
CA ASP A 70 10.36 16.86 19.11
C ASP A 70 9.08 16.11 19.53
N ASN A 71 8.32 15.60 18.55
CA ASN A 71 7.17 14.76 18.87
C ASN A 71 7.61 13.35 19.32
N LYS A 72 7.00 12.85 20.39
CA LYS A 72 7.00 11.43 20.72
C LYS A 72 5.89 10.74 19.95
N VAL A 73 6.26 9.76 19.14
CA VAL A 73 5.31 9.01 18.32
C VAL A 73 5.43 7.54 18.65
N ARG A 74 4.31 6.93 19.04
CA ARG A 74 4.27 5.54 19.50
C ARG A 74 3.08 4.79 18.97
N LEU A 75 3.20 3.47 18.88
CA LEU A 75 2.09 2.55 18.68
C LEU A 75 1.91 1.67 19.92
N GLY A 76 0.70 1.62 20.47
CA GLY A 76 0.40 0.85 21.68
C GLY A 76 0.50 1.68 22.96
N LYS A 77 0.46 1.03 24.12
CA LYS A 77 0.24 1.68 25.43
C LYS A 77 1.54 2.15 26.07
N SER A 78 1.52 3.36 26.62
CA SER A 78 2.57 3.90 27.48
C SER A 78 1.98 4.81 28.53
N SER A 79 2.40 4.66 29.79
CA SER A 79 2.01 5.55 30.89
C SER A 79 2.90 6.79 31.01
N ASP A 80 4.09 6.79 30.41
CA ASP A 80 5.11 7.84 30.58
C ASP A 80 5.90 8.14 29.30
N LYS A 81 5.32 7.84 28.13
CA LYS A 81 5.92 8.01 26.79
C LYS A 81 7.10 7.06 26.49
N THR A 82 7.45 6.12 27.38
CA THR A 82 8.49 5.11 27.13
C THR A 82 7.92 3.76 26.71
N CYS A 83 8.69 3.01 25.90
CA CYS A 83 8.33 1.68 25.42
C CYS A 83 9.29 0.61 25.98
N THR A 84 9.28 0.42 27.30
CA THR A 84 10.19 -0.52 27.98
C THR A 84 9.70 -1.97 27.97
N GLY A 85 8.46 -2.23 27.57
CA GLY A 85 7.84 -3.55 27.64
C GLY A 85 7.32 -3.93 29.03
N SER A 86 7.50 -3.07 30.04
CA SER A 86 6.90 -3.26 31.36
C SER A 86 5.38 -3.05 31.33
N ALA A 87 4.68 -3.46 32.39
CA ALA A 87 3.23 -3.21 32.53
C ALA A 87 2.88 -1.73 32.26
N GLY A 88 1.89 -1.50 31.39
CA GLY A 88 1.49 -0.15 30.98
C GLY A 88 2.46 0.56 30.01
N LYS A 89 3.57 -0.07 29.60
CA LYS A 89 4.62 0.49 28.72
C LYS A 89 4.91 -0.42 27.52
N THR A 90 3.88 -1.09 27.03
CA THR A 90 3.93 -2.04 25.91
C THR A 90 3.65 -1.36 24.57
N CYS A 91 4.61 -0.59 24.08
CA CYS A 91 4.50 0.13 22.80
C CYS A 91 5.68 -0.14 21.85
N ILE A 92 5.60 0.41 20.64
CA ILE A 92 6.69 0.56 19.67
C ILE A 92 6.99 2.05 19.60
N ASP A 93 8.26 2.44 19.79
CA ASP A 93 8.72 3.81 19.59
C ASP A 93 8.95 4.06 18.10
N CYS A 94 8.16 4.96 17.53
CA CYS A 94 8.22 5.38 16.14
C CYS A 94 8.85 6.77 15.97
N THR A 95 9.29 7.45 17.04
CA THR A 95 9.69 8.86 17.03
C THR A 95 10.70 9.22 15.95
N ASN A 96 11.68 8.35 15.69
CA ASN A 96 12.71 8.61 14.69
C ASN A 96 12.16 8.85 13.29
N PHE A 97 10.97 8.35 12.98
CA PHE A 97 10.31 8.53 11.68
C PHE A 97 9.47 9.81 11.59
N PHE A 98 9.29 10.54 12.69
CA PHE A 98 8.38 11.69 12.78
C PHE A 98 9.04 12.93 13.40
N LYS A 99 10.38 12.99 13.41
CA LYS A 99 11.13 14.15 13.92
C LYS A 99 10.82 15.40 13.12
N LYS A 100 10.66 16.53 13.81
CA LYS A 100 10.33 17.82 13.17
C LYS A 100 11.53 18.38 12.40
N ALA A 101 12.72 18.31 13.00
CA ALA A 101 13.95 18.88 12.43
C ALA A 101 14.53 18.04 11.28
N SER A 102 14.10 16.78 11.13
CA SER A 102 14.57 15.87 10.09
C SER A 102 13.46 14.87 9.76
N PRO A 103 12.41 15.34 9.04
CA PRO A 103 11.29 14.48 8.68
C PRO A 103 11.82 13.30 7.87
N THR A 104 11.73 12.12 8.47
CA THR A 104 12.12 10.88 7.81
C THR A 104 10.90 10.38 7.08
N ALA A 105 11.02 10.17 5.78
CA ALA A 105 9.90 9.64 5.01
C ALA A 105 9.51 8.23 5.52
N LEU A 106 8.21 7.95 5.59
CA LEU A 106 7.68 6.66 6.08
C LEU A 106 8.12 5.47 5.23
N ASP A 107 8.54 5.72 3.99
CA ASP A 107 9.15 4.72 3.11
C ASP A 107 10.50 4.18 3.64
N LYS A 108 11.11 4.83 4.64
CA LYS A 108 12.28 4.31 5.36
C LYS A 108 11.92 3.22 6.36
N LEU A 109 10.64 3.01 6.70
CA LEU A 109 10.22 1.81 7.41
C LEU A 109 10.17 0.64 6.41
N PRO A 110 11.04 -0.38 6.50
CA PRO A 110 11.16 -1.39 5.45
C PRO A 110 9.88 -2.17 5.19
N TRP A 111 9.13 -2.50 6.24
CA TRP A 111 7.86 -3.22 6.11
C TRP A 111 6.77 -2.36 5.47
N TYR A 112 6.71 -1.07 5.82
CA TYR A 112 5.74 -0.11 5.28
C TYR A 112 5.96 0.08 3.77
N ASN A 113 7.22 0.25 3.36
CA ASN A 113 7.58 0.37 1.96
C ASN A 113 7.26 -0.91 1.16
N LYS A 114 7.55 -2.08 1.72
CA LYS A 114 7.21 -3.36 1.07
C LYS A 114 5.70 -3.52 0.85
N MET A 115 4.88 -3.11 1.82
CA MET A 115 3.42 -3.12 1.66
C MET A 115 2.96 -2.15 0.56
N ARG A 116 3.50 -0.93 0.52
CA ARG A 116 3.21 0.02 -0.58
C ARG A 116 3.59 -0.53 -1.95
N GLN A 117 4.76 -1.15 -2.06
CA GLN A 117 5.21 -1.80 -3.30
C GLN A 117 4.29 -2.96 -3.70
N ALA A 118 3.80 -3.74 -2.74
CA ALA A 118 2.84 -4.80 -3.00
C ALA A 118 1.50 -4.26 -3.54
N ALA A 119 0.98 -3.15 -2.98
CA ALA A 119 -0.22 -2.50 -3.49
C ALA A 119 -0.05 -2.06 -4.96
N VAL A 120 1.07 -1.40 -5.28
CA VAL A 120 1.41 -1.00 -6.66
C VAL A 120 1.51 -2.21 -7.60
N ALA A 121 2.14 -3.30 -7.15
CA ALA A 121 2.27 -4.51 -7.96
C ALA A 121 0.90 -5.17 -8.25
N ILE A 122 -0.03 -5.15 -7.29
CA ILE A 122 -1.39 -5.66 -7.47
C ILE A 122 -2.15 -4.81 -8.50
N GLU A 123 -2.09 -3.48 -8.40
CA GLU A 123 -2.71 -2.58 -9.39
C GLU A 123 -2.14 -2.80 -10.79
N LYS A 124 -0.82 -2.91 -10.91
CA LYS A 124 -0.16 -3.18 -12.18
C LYS A 124 -0.64 -4.50 -12.81
N ARG A 125 -0.78 -5.55 -12.00
CA ARG A 125 -1.28 -6.84 -12.48
C ARG A 125 -2.73 -6.75 -12.94
N ALA A 126 -3.58 -6.05 -12.20
CA ALA A 126 -4.98 -5.85 -12.59
C ALA A 126 -5.10 -5.10 -13.92
N LEU A 127 -4.25 -4.08 -14.15
CA LEU A 127 -4.18 -3.37 -15.42
C LEU A 127 -3.70 -4.28 -16.57
N GLN A 128 -2.68 -5.10 -16.33
CA GLN A 128 -2.20 -6.06 -17.34
C GLN A 128 -3.27 -7.08 -17.71
N GLN A 129 -3.98 -7.65 -16.73
CA GLN A 129 -5.06 -8.61 -16.98
C GLN A 129 -6.23 -7.99 -17.75
N ALA A 130 -6.60 -6.75 -17.42
CA ALA A 130 -7.61 -6.02 -18.17
C ALA A 130 -7.18 -5.82 -19.64
N GLN A 131 -5.92 -5.44 -19.86
CA GLN A 131 -5.35 -5.27 -21.20
C GLN A 131 -5.32 -6.58 -21.99
N GLU A 132 -4.85 -7.67 -21.39
CA GLU A 132 -4.84 -9.01 -22.00
C GLU A 132 -6.25 -9.47 -22.39
N SER A 133 -7.26 -9.22 -21.55
CA SER A 133 -8.65 -9.56 -21.85
C SER A 133 -9.22 -8.81 -23.06
N LEU A 134 -8.81 -7.54 -23.23
CA LEU A 134 -9.18 -6.73 -24.39
C LEU A 134 -8.51 -7.26 -25.67
N TYR A 135 -7.23 -7.64 -25.60
CA TYR A 135 -6.53 -8.25 -26.73
C TYR A 135 -7.08 -9.64 -27.10
N ALA A 136 -7.45 -10.47 -26.13
CA ALA A 136 -8.08 -11.75 -26.40
C ALA A 136 -9.42 -11.58 -27.12
N THR A 137 -10.23 -10.63 -26.66
CA THR A 137 -11.52 -10.29 -27.27
C THR A 137 -11.37 -9.79 -28.71
N SER A 138 -10.34 -8.97 -28.99
CA SER A 138 -10.09 -8.48 -30.34
C SER A 138 -9.62 -9.59 -31.28
N ILE A 139 -8.75 -10.48 -30.83
CA ILE A 139 -8.32 -11.66 -31.60
C ILE A 139 -9.52 -12.56 -31.95
N GLU A 140 -10.42 -12.83 -30.99
CA GLU A 140 -11.64 -13.59 -31.23
C GLU A 140 -12.54 -12.91 -32.28
N ALA A 141 -12.69 -11.59 -32.19
CA ALA A 141 -13.46 -10.81 -33.17
C ALA A 141 -12.85 -10.88 -34.58
N TYR A 142 -11.52 -10.76 -34.70
CA TYR A 142 -10.82 -10.91 -35.97
C TYR A 142 -10.95 -12.32 -36.54
N GLN A 143 -10.79 -13.36 -35.72
CA GLN A 143 -10.94 -14.75 -36.15
C GLN A 143 -12.36 -15.05 -36.64
N ALA A 144 -13.38 -14.55 -35.93
CA ALA A 144 -14.77 -14.70 -36.35
C ALA A 144 -15.07 -13.96 -37.67
N ALA A 145 -14.51 -12.76 -37.87
CA ALA A 145 -14.64 -12.00 -39.11
C ALA A 145 -14.00 -12.74 -40.30
N VAL A 146 -12.80 -13.32 -40.12
CA VAL A 146 -12.14 -14.15 -41.14
C VAL A 146 -12.97 -15.39 -41.51
N LEU A 147 -13.67 -15.97 -40.53
CA LEU A 147 -14.54 -17.12 -40.72
C LEU A 147 -15.97 -16.76 -41.19
N GLY A 148 -16.25 -15.48 -41.47
CA GLY A 148 -17.57 -15.01 -41.89
C GLY A 148 -18.66 -15.21 -40.83
N LYS A 149 -18.28 -15.36 -39.55
CA LYS A 149 -19.22 -15.53 -38.44
C LYS A 149 -19.59 -14.18 -37.84
N LEU A 150 -20.89 -13.98 -37.60
CA LEU A 150 -21.39 -12.86 -36.83
C LEU A 150 -21.01 -13.05 -35.36
N VAL A 151 -20.16 -12.16 -34.82
CA VAL A 151 -19.92 -12.05 -33.39
C VAL A 151 -21.13 -11.31 -32.79
N PRO A 152 -21.77 -11.85 -31.74
CA PRO A 152 -22.83 -11.12 -31.06
C PRO A 152 -22.30 -9.77 -30.58
N PRO A 153 -23.09 -8.68 -30.66
CA PRO A 153 -22.66 -7.39 -30.16
C PRO A 153 -22.21 -7.54 -28.71
N GLN A 154 -21.00 -7.09 -28.41
CA GLN A 154 -20.48 -7.02 -27.05
C GLN A 154 -21.58 -6.45 -26.16
N SER A 155 -21.90 -7.15 -25.07
CA SER A 155 -22.94 -6.71 -24.15
C SER A 155 -22.64 -5.29 -23.68
N LYS A 156 -23.67 -4.50 -23.32
CA LYS A 156 -23.47 -3.14 -22.79
C LYS A 156 -22.49 -3.08 -21.61
N ALA A 157 -22.27 -4.20 -20.90
CA ALA A 157 -21.26 -4.34 -19.85
C ALA A 157 -19.81 -4.38 -20.38
N GLN A 158 -19.57 -4.95 -21.57
CA GLN A 158 -18.26 -4.93 -22.25
C GLN A 158 -17.99 -3.60 -22.97
N ALA A 159 -19.02 -3.00 -23.59
CA ALA A 159 -18.91 -1.65 -24.15
C ALA A 159 -18.64 -0.59 -23.05
N GLN A 160 -19.14 -0.82 -21.82
CA GLN A 160 -18.78 -0.01 -20.66
C GLN A 160 -17.36 -0.28 -20.14
N ALA A 161 -16.76 -1.45 -20.40
CA ALA A 161 -15.35 -1.70 -20.10
C ALA A 161 -14.42 -0.98 -21.11
N GLU A 162 -14.80 -0.95 -22.39
CA GLU A 162 -14.10 -0.15 -23.42
C GLU A 162 -14.26 1.36 -23.19
N GLN A 163 -15.45 1.83 -22.73
CA GLN A 163 -15.65 3.23 -22.31
C GLN A 163 -15.11 3.55 -20.91
N LYS A 164 -14.83 2.57 -20.05
CA LYS A 164 -14.07 2.79 -18.80
C LYS A 164 -12.57 2.92 -19.03
N GLY A 165 -12.08 2.59 -20.23
CA GLY A 165 -10.70 2.84 -20.64
C GLY A 165 -10.33 4.33 -20.70
N THR A 166 -11.29 5.22 -20.95
CA THR A 166 -11.04 6.68 -20.96
C THR A 166 -11.08 7.32 -19.56
N GLY A 167 -11.78 6.71 -18.61
CA GLY A 167 -11.82 7.17 -17.22
C GLY A 167 -10.49 7.00 -16.48
N ASN A 168 -9.66 6.04 -16.90
CA ASN A 168 -8.35 5.81 -16.31
C ASN A 168 -7.28 6.74 -16.91
N SER A 169 -7.33 7.03 -18.21
CA SER A 169 -6.40 7.97 -18.86
C SER A 169 -6.55 9.41 -18.35
N GLN A 170 -7.78 9.89 -18.08
CA GLN A 170 -7.98 11.22 -17.48
C GLN A 170 -7.50 11.30 -16.03
N LYS A 171 -7.71 10.24 -15.23
CA LYS A 171 -7.21 10.17 -13.86
C LYS A 171 -5.68 10.07 -13.81
N GLN A 172 -5.10 9.23 -14.66
CA GLN A 172 -3.65 9.11 -14.79
C GLN A 172 -3.04 10.41 -15.32
N GLN A 173 -3.68 11.09 -16.27
CA GLN A 173 -3.26 12.42 -16.72
C GLN A 173 -3.30 13.43 -15.57
N ALA A 174 -4.35 13.43 -14.74
CA ALA A 174 -4.42 14.30 -13.56
C ALA A 174 -3.30 14.00 -12.55
N ILE A 175 -2.98 12.72 -12.32
CA ILE A 175 -1.87 12.27 -11.47
C ILE A 175 -0.52 12.74 -12.03
N CYS A 176 -0.26 12.54 -13.34
CA CYS A 176 0.98 12.97 -13.98
C CYS A 176 1.12 14.51 -13.93
N THR A 177 0.06 15.23 -14.29
CA THR A 177 0.10 16.71 -14.34
C THR A 177 0.32 17.34 -12.96
N ALA A 178 -0.10 16.66 -11.89
CA ALA A 178 0.16 17.11 -10.51
C ALA A 178 1.65 17.06 -10.13
N HIS A 179 2.48 16.28 -10.84
CA HIS A 179 3.90 16.09 -10.57
C HIS A 179 4.83 16.89 -11.49
N LYS A 180 4.33 17.91 -12.21
CA LYS A 180 5.10 18.80 -13.13
C LYS A 180 6.30 19.57 -12.55
N ASN A 181 6.57 19.43 -11.26
CA ASN A 181 7.69 20.08 -10.58
C ASN A 181 8.59 19.09 -9.82
N ASN A 182 8.42 17.79 -10.05
CA ASN A 182 9.17 16.77 -9.33
C ASN A 182 9.39 15.54 -10.22
N LYS A 183 10.58 15.48 -10.83
CA LYS A 183 11.03 14.38 -11.70
C LYS A 183 10.86 13.01 -11.05
N LYS A 184 11.23 12.87 -9.77
CA LYS A 184 11.12 11.61 -9.05
C LYS A 184 9.65 11.21 -8.84
N ALA A 185 8.80 12.15 -8.42
CA ALA A 185 7.38 11.87 -8.25
C ALA A 185 6.68 11.56 -9.58
N CYS A 186 7.11 12.21 -10.67
CA CYS A 186 6.63 11.93 -12.02
C CYS A 186 6.98 10.49 -12.47
N THR A 187 8.25 10.08 -12.31
CA THR A 187 8.69 8.73 -12.70
C THR A 187 8.13 7.65 -11.78
N ASP A 188 8.00 7.91 -10.48
CA ASP A 188 7.38 6.99 -9.51
C ASP A 188 5.88 6.77 -9.83
N ALA A 189 5.23 7.73 -10.50
CA ALA A 189 3.86 7.65 -10.99
C ALA A 189 3.72 6.98 -12.38
N ASN A 190 4.80 6.42 -12.94
CA ASN A 190 4.85 5.85 -14.31
C ASN A 190 4.44 6.84 -15.41
N CYS A 191 4.78 8.11 -15.24
CA CYS A 191 4.61 9.17 -16.23
C CYS A 191 5.94 9.49 -16.93
N ILE A 192 5.88 10.03 -18.15
CA ILE A 192 7.05 10.55 -18.87
C ILE A 192 7.39 11.92 -18.31
N TRP A 193 8.66 12.10 -17.94
CA TRP A 193 9.21 13.41 -17.59
C TRP A 193 9.89 14.05 -18.79
N GLU A 194 9.40 15.21 -19.23
CA GLU A 194 9.96 15.96 -20.36
C GLU A 194 10.83 17.17 -19.93
N GLY A 195 10.99 17.40 -18.63
CA GLY A 195 11.82 18.51 -18.09
C GLY A 195 13.34 18.33 -18.17
N GLY A 196 13.84 17.26 -18.80
CA GLY A 196 15.27 16.96 -18.86
C GLY A 196 15.93 16.81 -17.47
N GLU A 197 17.08 17.45 -17.27
CA GLU A 197 17.79 17.50 -15.97
C GLU A 197 17.33 18.62 -15.04
N SER A 198 16.43 19.49 -15.49
CA SER A 198 15.95 20.60 -14.69
C SER A 198 14.94 20.15 -13.62
N GLY A 199 14.83 20.92 -12.53
CA GLY A 199 13.91 20.64 -11.43
C GLY A 199 12.42 20.92 -11.71
N LYS A 200 12.08 21.43 -12.90
CA LYS A 200 10.71 21.78 -13.32
C LYS A 200 10.48 21.30 -14.75
N GLY A 201 9.35 20.67 -15.04
CA GLY A 201 9.17 20.00 -16.33
C GLY A 201 7.83 19.34 -16.51
N GLU A 202 7.41 19.19 -17.76
CA GLU A 202 6.14 18.54 -18.04
C GLU A 202 6.19 17.06 -17.66
N CYS A 203 5.10 16.59 -17.06
CA CYS A 203 4.94 15.22 -16.62
C CYS A 203 3.65 14.68 -17.23
N GLU A 204 3.78 13.81 -18.22
CA GLU A 204 2.67 13.36 -19.06
C GLU A 204 2.51 11.85 -19.05
N ILE A 205 1.33 11.36 -19.42
CA ILE A 205 1.12 9.94 -19.64
C ILE A 205 1.96 9.44 -20.83
N TYR A 206 2.36 8.17 -20.80
CA TYR A 206 3.10 7.56 -21.89
C TYR A 206 2.23 7.46 -23.16
N LYS A 207 2.45 8.35 -24.13
CA LYS A 207 1.60 8.50 -25.33
C LYS A 207 1.65 7.29 -26.31
N ASN A 208 2.63 6.39 -26.20
CA ASN A 208 2.79 5.26 -27.13
C ASN A 208 2.07 3.95 -26.75
N GLN A 209 1.06 3.99 -25.86
CA GLN A 209 0.21 2.82 -25.56
C GLN A 209 -1.26 2.99 -26.02
N PHE A 210 -1.61 4.12 -26.64
CA PHE A 210 -3.02 4.44 -26.97
C PHE A 210 -3.27 4.93 -28.40
N GLN A 211 -2.31 4.81 -29.32
CA GLN A 211 -2.57 5.06 -30.75
C GLN A 211 -2.60 3.76 -31.54
N SER A 212 -3.79 3.15 -31.59
CA SER A 212 -4.14 2.19 -32.62
C SER A 212 -4.45 2.97 -33.91
N SER A 213 -3.69 2.73 -34.97
CA SER A 213 -4.01 3.14 -36.35
C SER A 213 -5.04 2.22 -36.97
#